data_AF-A0A936WPF6-F1
#
_entry.id   AF-A0A936WPF6-F1
#
_cell.length_a   1.000
_cell.length_b   1.000
_cell.length_c   1.000
_cell.angle_alpha   90.00
_cell.angle_beta   90.00
_cell.angle_gamma   90.00
#
_symmetry.space_group_name_H-M   'P 1'
#
loop_
_entity.id
_entity.type
_entity.pdbx_description
1 polymer ?
#
loop_
_entity_poly.entity_id
_entity_poly.type
_entity_poly.pdbx_seq_one_letter_code
_entity_poly.pdbx_strand_id
1 'polypeptide(L)' 'MLRFALLFIAMVSPMAAVLMAQPVGGPPPCWPPPCIPIDGGLTALIVAGLVYGGGKAARMRNVRGKSR' A
#
# COMPACT_ATOMS: atom_id res chain seq x y z
N MET A 1 -11.29 -19.53 -7.08
CA MET A 1 -9.94 -19.70 -6.51
C MET A 1 -8.86 -19.27 -7.50
N LEU A 2 -8.77 -19.87 -8.70
CA LEU A 2 -7.77 -19.50 -9.72
C LEU A 2 -7.77 -18.00 -10.10
N ARG A 3 -8.94 -17.40 -10.34
CA ARG A 3 -9.05 -15.96 -10.66
C ARG A 3 -8.50 -15.05 -9.55
N PHE A 4 -8.80 -15.36 -8.29
CA PHE A 4 -8.28 -14.60 -7.16
C PHE A 4 -6.77 -14.79 -6.99
N ALA A 5 -6.26 -16.00 -7.24
CA ALA A 5 -4.82 -16.27 -7.24
C ALA A 5 -4.10 -15.47 -8.34
N LEU A 6 -4.65 -15.41 -9.55
CA LEU A 6 -4.08 -14.62 -10.66
C LEU A 6 -4.07 -13.12 -10.37
N LEU A 7 -5.14 -12.58 -9.76
CA LEU A 7 -5.19 -11.18 -9.35
C LEU A 7 -4.17 -10.86 -8.26
N PHE A 8 -4.00 -11.78 -7.29
CA PHE A 8 -3.00 -11.62 -6.24
C PHE A 8 -1.58 -11.66 -6.80
N ILE A 9 -1.28 -12.60 -7.70
CA ILE A 9 0.02 -12.70 -8.37
C ILE A 9 0.30 -11.44 -9.21
N ALA A 10 -0.67 -10.94 -9.97
CA ALA A 10 -0.53 -9.72 -10.77
C ALA A 10 -0.23 -8.49 -9.90
N MET A 11 -0.83 -8.40 -8.71
CA MET A 11 -0.63 -7.29 -7.78
C MET A 11 0.74 -7.35 -7.06
N VAL A 12 1.23 -8.54 -6.74
CA VAL A 12 2.48 -8.75 -6.00
C VAL A 12 3.71 -8.85 -6.93
N SER A 13 3.53 -9.29 -8.18
CA SER A 13 4.59 -9.42 -9.19
C SER A 13 5.53 -8.21 -9.32
N PRO A 14 5.07 -6.94 -9.36
CA PRO A 14 5.99 -5.81 -9.47
C PRO A 14 6.89 -5.61 -8.24
N MET A 15 6.51 -6.13 -7.06
CA MET A 15 7.34 -6.07 -5.85
C MET A 15 8.53 -7.03 -5.89
N ALA A 16 8.43 -8.13 -6.65
CA ALA A 16 9.55 -9.05 -6.83
C ALA A 16 10.72 -8.40 -7.59
N ALA A 17 10.43 -7.48 -8.52
CA ALA A 17 11.44 -6.72 -9.25
C ALA A 17 12.23 -5.76 -8.34
N VAL A 18 11.56 -5.15 -7.35
CA VAL A 18 12.20 -4.26 -6.36
C VAL A 18 13.16 -5.03 -5.46
N LEU A 19 12.80 -6.25 -5.05
CA LEU A 19 13.65 -7.10 -4.20
C LEU A 19 14.94 -7.56 -4.89
N MET A 20 14.93 -7.67 -6.22
CA MET A 20 16.09 -8.06 -7.02
C MET A 20 16.87 -6.87 -7.59
N ALA A 21 16.46 -5.64 -7.29
CA ALA A 21 17.17 -4.44 -7.74
C ALA A 21 18.47 -4.28 -6.93
N GLN A 22 19.61 -4.55 -7.57
CA GLN A 22 20.91 -4.19 -7.00
C GLN A 22 21.18 -2.70 -7.23
N PRO A 23 21.73 -1.96 -6.24
CA PRO A 23 22.10 -0.57 -6.45
C PRO A 23 23.20 -0.51 -7.52
N VAL A 24 22.88 0.08 -8.67
CA VAL A 24 23.85 0.38 -9.73
C VAL A 24 24.66 1.61 -9.34
N GLY A 25 25.67 1.41 -8.50
CA GLY A 25 26.67 2.42 -8.14
C GLY A 25 26.32 3.29 -6.94
N GLY A 26 27.25 3.33 -5.97
CA GLY A 26 27.30 4.30 -4.88
C GLY A 26 26.09 4.36 -3.94
N PRO A 27 26.16 5.12 -2.83
CA PRO A 27 24.96 5.56 -2.13
C PRO A 27 24.06 6.29 -3.14
N PRO A 28 22.74 6.05 -3.15
CA PRO A 28 21.84 6.78 -4.03
C PRO A 28 22.07 8.28 -3.82
N PRO A 29 22.25 9.08 -4.89
CA PRO A 29 22.43 10.52 -4.72
C PRO A 29 21.21 11.04 -3.98
N CYS A 30 21.40 11.51 -2.75
CA CYS A 30 20.39 12.29 -2.07
C CYS A 30 20.17 13.53 -2.95
N TRP A 31 19.00 13.59 -3.58
CA TRP A 31 18.62 14.76 -4.36
C TRP A 31 18.60 15.96 -3.39
N PRO A 32 19.43 17.00 -3.59
CA PRO A 32 19.62 18.04 -2.58
C PRO A 32 18.47 19.07 -2.58
N PRO A 33 18.24 19.85 -1.49
CA PRO A 33 17.49 19.58 -0.25
C PRO A 33 16.06 20.20 -0.23
N PRO A 34 15.11 19.84 0.68
CA PRO A 34 15.19 18.92 1.83
C PRO A 34 14.70 17.52 1.46
N CYS A 35 15.15 16.51 2.20
CA CYS A 35 14.67 15.14 2.12
C CYS A 35 13.13 15.12 2.21
N ILE A 36 12.43 14.91 1.09
CA ILE A 36 10.98 14.75 1.10
C ILE A 36 10.67 13.60 2.07
N PRO A 37 9.73 13.77 3.02
CA PRO A 37 9.37 12.72 3.96
C PRO A 37 8.57 11.66 3.19
N ILE A 38 9.25 10.81 2.43
CA ILE A 38 8.66 9.59 1.85
C ILE A 38 8.06 8.78 3.00
N ASP A 39 8.74 8.74 4.14
CA ASP A 39 8.26 8.04 5.33
C ASP A 39 7.07 8.75 6.00
N GLY A 40 7.00 10.08 6.00
CA GLY A 40 5.89 10.85 6.60
C GLY A 40 4.64 10.90 5.71
N GLY A 41 4.81 11.06 4.41
CA GLY A 41 3.71 11.06 3.44
C GLY A 41 3.09 9.67 3.27
N LEU A 42 3.91 8.62 3.23
CA LEU A 42 3.43 7.24 3.12
C LEU A 42 2.67 6.82 4.39
N THR A 43 3.21 7.12 5.57
CA THR A 43 2.50 6.85 6.83
C THR A 43 1.17 7.62 6.90
N ALA A 44 1.14 8.89 6.47
CA ALA A 44 -0.09 9.66 6.38
C ALA A 44 -1.12 9.02 5.42
N LEU A 45 -0.69 8.55 4.24
CA LEU A 45 -1.57 7.87 3.28
C LEU A 45 -2.11 6.54 3.81
N ILE A 46 -1.26 5.74 4.48
CA ILE A 46 -1.66 4.47 5.10
C ILE A 46 -2.71 4.74 6.20
N VAL A 47 -2.44 5.69 7.09
CA VAL A 47 -3.38 6.07 8.16
C VAL A 47 -4.70 6.57 7.58
N ALA A 48 -4.66 7.45 6.58
CA ALA A 48 -5.87 7.95 5.92
C ALA A 48 -6.70 6.82 5.29
N GLY A 49 -6.04 5.88 4.61
CA GLY A 49 -6.68 4.70 4.01
C GLY A 49 -7.33 3.79 5.05
N LEU A 50 -6.66 3.52 6.17
CA LEU A 50 -7.20 2.71 7.27
C LEU A 50 -8.40 3.36 7.93
N VAL A 51 -8.35 4.67 8.21
CA VAL A 51 -9.45 5.39 8.83
C VAL A 51 -10.68 5.39 7.91
N TYR A 52 -10.51 5.79 6.65
CA TYR A 52 -11.63 5.86 5.70
C TYR A 52 -12.18 4.48 5.35
N GLY A 53 -11.31 3.53 4.99
CA GLY A 53 -11.69 2.16 4.64
C GLY A 53 -12.30 1.40 5.80
N GLY A 54 -11.69 1.51 6.99
CA GLY A 54 -12.16 0.88 8.23
C GLY A 54 -13.53 1.41 8.66
N GLY A 55 -13.73 2.73 8.64
CA GLY A 55 -15.03 3.35 8.96
C GLY A 55 -16.14 2.89 8.01
N LYS A 56 -15.86 2.85 6.69
CA LYS A 56 -16.82 2.36 5.69
C LYS A 56 -17.14 0.88 5.88
N ALA A 57 -16.13 0.04 6.10
CA ALA A 57 -16.32 -1.39 6.36
C ALA A 57 -17.16 -1.64 7.61
N ALA A 58 -16.89 -0.93 8.71
CA ALA A 58 -17.67 -1.04 9.95
C ALA A 58 -19.14 -0.64 9.74
N ARG A 59 -19.41 0.47 9.02
CA ARG A 59 -20.78 0.89 8.69
C ARG A 59 -21.52 -0.16 7.87
N MET A 60 -20.87 -0.72 6.85
CA MET A 60 -21.48 -1.78 6.02
C MET A 60 -21.83 -3.03 6.85
N ARG A 61 -21.01 -3.39 7.85
CA ARG A 61 -21.32 -4.50 8.77
C ARG A 61 -22.57 -4.22 9.62
N ASN A 62 -22.71 -3.00 10.14
CA ASN A 62 -23.87 -2.63 10.96
C ASN A 62 -25.18 -2.58 10.14
N VAL A 63 -25.12 -2.10 8.89
CA VAL A 63 -26.30 -2.13 7.98
C VAL A 63 -26.70 -3.57 7.65
N ARG A 64 -25.72 -4.44 7.38
CA ARG A 64 -25.96 -5.87 7.07
C ARG A 64 -26.53 -6.63 8.26
N GLY A 65 -26.14 -6.27 9.49
CA GLY A 65 -26.68 -6.86 10.73
C GLY A 65 -28.08 -6.37 11.08
N LYS A 66 -28.45 -5.14 10.70
CA LYS A 66 -29.80 -4.58 10.93
C LYS A 66 -30.84 -5.02 9.88
N SER A 67 -30.40 -5.59 8.76
CA SER A 67 -31.25 -6.10 7.68
C SER A 67 -31.54 -7.62 7.79
N ARG A 68 -31.01 -8.30 8.81
CA ARG A 68 -31.46 -9.62 9.25
C ARG A 68 -32.39 -9.47 10.44
#